data_AF-A0A375CTW2-F1
#
_entry.id   AF-A0A375CTW2-F1
#
_cell.length_a   1.000
_cell.length_b   1.000
_cell.length_c   1.000
_cell.angle_alpha   90.00
_cell.angle_beta   90.00
_cell.angle_gamma   90.00
#
_symmetry.space_group_name_H-M   'P 1'
#
loop_
_entity.id
_entity.type
_entity.pdbx_description
1 polymer ?
#
loop_
_entity_poly.entity_id
_entity_poly.type
_entity_poly.pdbx_seq_one_letter_code
_entity_poly.pdbx_strand_id
1 'polypeptide(L)'
;MGNSKRAAGCHLPAATPGYPVAGANGILAQVQGHHVAAALQTLPRATAEAPNHHEVLVEAGHLGTVRLFIVKKLARHNRHSHYYWSAYRAEPA
;
A
#
# COMPACT_ATOMS: atom_id res chain seq x y z
N MET A 1 23.02 -13.69 -41.95
CA MET A 1 22.19 -12.59 -41.40
C MET A 1 21.26 -13.17 -40.35
N GLY A 2 21.70 -13.16 -39.10
CA GLY A 2 20.86 -13.53 -37.97
C GLY A 2 20.00 -12.34 -37.56
N ASN A 3 18.72 -12.58 -37.27
CA ASN A 3 18.14 -11.93 -36.11
C ASN A 3 17.01 -12.77 -35.54
N SER A 4 17.17 -13.05 -34.25
CA SER A 4 16.42 -13.95 -33.40
C SER A 4 15.01 -13.41 -33.14
N LYS A 5 14.01 -14.09 -33.71
CA LYS A 5 12.57 -13.91 -33.41
C LYS A 5 12.17 -14.36 -31.99
N ARG A 6 13.12 -14.41 -31.05
CA ARG A 6 12.97 -15.01 -29.70
C ARG A 6 13.14 -14.03 -28.53
N ALA A 7 13.36 -12.74 -28.78
CA ALA A 7 13.53 -11.75 -27.71
C ALA A 7 12.24 -11.02 -27.29
N ALA A 8 11.06 -11.42 -27.77
CA ALA A 8 9.80 -10.75 -27.42
C ALA A 8 9.22 -11.16 -26.05
N GLY A 9 9.91 -12.00 -25.27
CA GLY A 9 9.38 -12.61 -24.05
C GLY A 9 10.03 -12.19 -22.73
N CYS A 10 11.01 -11.28 -22.73
CA CYS A 10 11.83 -11.04 -21.52
C CYS A 10 11.36 -9.90 -20.62
N HIS A 11 10.27 -9.20 -20.93
CA HIS A 11 9.61 -8.32 -19.98
C HIS A 11 8.48 -9.08 -19.29
N LEU A 12 8.84 -10.00 -18.38
CA LEU A 12 7.93 -10.28 -17.27
C LEU A 12 8.02 -9.03 -16.37
N PRO A 13 6.98 -8.19 -16.26
CA PRO A 13 6.95 -7.24 -15.16
C PRO A 13 7.08 -8.09 -13.90
N ALA A 14 8.08 -7.78 -13.07
CA ALA A 14 8.21 -8.38 -11.75
C ALA A 14 6.80 -8.33 -11.14
N ALA A 15 6.25 -9.51 -10.83
CA ALA A 15 4.89 -9.66 -10.37
C ALA A 15 4.79 -8.98 -9.01
N THR A 16 4.61 -7.66 -9.04
CA THR A 16 4.35 -6.86 -7.87
C THR A 16 2.99 -7.37 -7.42
N PRO A 17 2.88 -7.97 -6.21
CA PRO A 17 1.60 -8.47 -5.75
C PRO A 17 0.59 -7.33 -5.88
N GLY A 18 -0.58 -7.65 -6.45
CA GLY A 18 -1.66 -6.68 -6.53
C GLY A 18 -2.05 -6.27 -5.13
N TYR A 19 -1.74 -5.03 -4.75
CA TYR A 19 -2.16 -4.48 -3.48
C TYR A 19 -3.59 -3.92 -3.60
N PRO A 20 -4.46 -4.13 -2.59
CA PRO A 20 -4.21 -4.87 -1.35
C PRO A 20 -4.29 -6.39 -1.54
N VAL A 21 -3.51 -7.14 -0.76
CA VAL A 21 -3.62 -8.61 -0.68
C VAL A 21 -4.94 -8.95 0.04
N ALA A 22 -5.87 -9.61 -0.66
CA ALA A 22 -7.18 -9.95 -0.12
C ALA A 22 -7.07 -10.87 1.11
N GLY A 23 -7.86 -10.59 2.16
CA GLY A 23 -7.93 -11.41 3.38
C GLY A 23 -6.77 -11.23 4.36
N ALA A 24 -5.75 -10.43 4.04
CA ALA A 24 -4.55 -10.26 4.85
C ALA A 24 -4.65 -9.08 5.84
N ASN A 25 -5.72 -8.93 6.62
CA ASN A 25 -5.86 -7.78 7.53
C ASN A 25 -4.86 -7.81 8.71
N GLY A 26 -4.36 -9.00 9.08
CA GLY A 26 -3.48 -9.19 10.23
C GLY A 26 -4.12 -8.67 11.52
N ILE A 27 -3.36 -7.91 12.31
CA ILE A 27 -3.82 -7.31 13.57
C ILE A 27 -4.42 -5.91 13.39
N LEU A 28 -4.73 -5.47 12.16
CA LEU A 28 -5.18 -4.09 11.89
C LEU A 28 -6.41 -3.70 12.70
N ALA A 29 -7.35 -4.64 12.93
CA ALA A 29 -8.55 -4.40 13.73
C ALA A 29 -8.25 -4.11 15.22
N GLN A 30 -7.07 -4.47 15.71
CA GLN A 30 -6.62 -4.20 17.08
C GLN A 30 -5.87 -2.87 17.20
N VAL A 31 -5.32 -2.36 16.09
CA VAL A 31 -4.59 -1.08 16.07
C VAL A 31 -5.61 0.06 16.19
N GLN A 32 -5.45 0.88 17.23
CA GLN A 32 -6.37 2.01 17.43
C GLN A 32 -6.28 3.00 16.27
N GLY A 33 -7.43 3.53 15.86
CA GLY A 33 -7.55 4.37 14.66
C GLY A 33 -6.65 5.63 14.69
N HIS A 34 -6.33 6.16 15.88
CA HIS A 34 -5.45 7.31 16.00
C HIS A 34 -3.99 6.99 15.62
N HIS A 35 -3.50 5.77 15.91
CA HIS A 35 -2.17 5.33 15.45
C HIS A 35 -2.13 5.18 13.94
N VAL A 36 -3.20 4.63 13.35
CA VAL A 36 -3.34 4.54 11.88
C VAL A 36 -3.35 5.94 11.27
N ALA A 37 -4.13 6.87 11.82
CA ALA A 37 -4.20 8.25 11.33
C ALA A 37 -2.84 8.96 11.42
N ALA A 38 -2.12 8.81 12.53
CA ALA A 38 -0.77 9.37 12.70
C ALA A 38 0.21 8.80 11.66
N ALA A 39 0.17 7.48 11.42
CA ALA A 39 1.00 6.86 10.39
C ALA A 39 0.67 7.34 8.97
N LEU A 40 -0.61 7.58 8.64
CA LEU A 40 -0.99 8.12 7.33
C LEU A 40 -0.52 9.57 7.12
N GLN A 41 -0.36 10.35 8.20
CA GLN A 41 0.11 11.73 8.15
C GLN A 41 1.62 11.85 7.90
N THR A 42 2.40 10.77 8.11
CA THR A 42 3.85 10.78 7.79
C THR A 42 4.12 10.59 6.30
N LEU A 43 3.13 10.10 5.55
CA LEU A 43 3.26 9.89 4.11
C LEU A 43 3.09 11.21 3.34
N PRO A 44 3.80 11.38 2.22
CA PRO A 44 3.51 12.48 1.30
C PRO A 44 2.08 12.37 0.79
N ARG A 45 1.52 13.47 0.29
CA ARG A 45 0.17 13.48 -0.27
C ARG A 45 0.01 12.36 -1.32
N ALA A 46 -1.09 11.63 -1.25
CA ALA A 46 -1.45 10.67 -2.29
C ALA A 46 -1.73 11.39 -3.62
N THR A 47 -0.98 11.05 -4.66
CA THR A 47 -1.13 11.60 -6.02
C THR A 47 -1.21 10.47 -7.04
N ALA A 48 -1.57 10.79 -8.29
CA ALA A 48 -1.60 9.82 -9.37
C ALA A 48 -0.23 9.11 -9.56
N GLU A 49 0.86 9.84 -9.37
CA GLU A 49 2.24 9.37 -9.56
C GLU A 49 2.85 8.71 -8.33
N ALA A 50 2.26 8.91 -7.14
CA ALA A 50 2.76 8.29 -5.92
C ALA A 50 2.77 6.74 -6.02
N PRO A 51 3.69 6.04 -5.32
CA PRO A 51 3.67 4.59 -5.24
C PRO A 51 2.30 4.06 -4.80
N ASN A 52 1.93 2.85 -5.25
CA ASN A 52 0.67 2.26 -4.83
C ASN A 52 0.72 1.71 -3.39
N HIS A 53 1.91 1.49 -2.84
CA HIS A 53 2.11 0.78 -1.58
C HIS A 53 3.19 1.46 -0.72
N HIS A 54 2.94 1.50 0.59
CA HIS A 54 3.88 1.95 1.61
C HIS A 54 3.82 1.04 2.84
N GLU A 55 4.96 0.94 3.53
CA GLU A 55 5.07 0.30 4.84
C GLU A 55 5.56 1.32 5.85
N VAL A 56 4.88 1.41 6.99
CA VAL A 56 5.20 2.37 8.04
C VAL A 56 5.23 1.63 9.37
N LEU A 57 6.31 1.81 10.14
CA LEU A 57 6.37 1.36 11.52
C LEU A 57 5.74 2.42 12.42
N VAL A 58 4.87 2.00 13.34
CA VAL A 58 4.22 2.87 14.31
C VAL A 58 4.23 2.23 15.70
N GLU A 59 4.46 3.03 16.73
CA GLU A 59 4.25 2.62 18.13
C GLU A 59 2.75 2.66 18.46
N ALA A 60 2.15 1.49 18.64
CA ALA A 60 0.72 1.29 18.85
C ALA A 60 0.36 1.00 20.33
N GLY A 61 1.03 1.68 21.26
CA GLY A 61 0.78 1.57 22.69
C GLY A 61 1.05 0.15 23.21
N HIS A 62 0.04 -0.50 23.79
CA HIS A 62 0.15 -1.85 24.36
C HIS A 62 0.44 -2.95 23.32
N LEU A 63 0.22 -2.67 22.02
CA LEU A 63 0.58 -3.59 20.94
C LEU A 63 2.07 -3.50 20.55
N GLY A 64 2.82 -2.54 21.10
CA GLY A 64 4.21 -2.28 20.74
C GLY A 64 4.36 -1.71 19.33
N THR A 65 5.52 -1.95 18.72
CA THR A 65 5.82 -1.55 17.35
C THR A 65 5.03 -2.42 16.36
N VAL A 66 4.24 -1.77 15.51
CA VAL A 66 3.41 -2.41 14.48
C VAL A 66 3.82 -1.90 13.12
N ARG A 67 3.97 -2.81 12.16
CA ARG A 67 4.12 -2.49 10.74
C ARG A 67 2.76 -2.37 10.07
N LEU A 68 2.45 -1.18 9.59
CA LEU A 68 1.26 -0.89 8.79
C LEU A 68 1.58 -0.98 7.31
N PHE A 69 0.74 -1.69 6.58
CA PHE A 69 0.75 -1.76 5.12
C PHE A 69 -0.36 -0.87 4.59
N ILE A 70 0.02 0.10 3.77
CA ILE A 70 -0.81 1.21 3.34
C ILE A 70 -0.87 1.22 1.82
N VAL A 71 -2.07 1.31 1.27
CA VAL A 71 -2.32 1.32 -0.17
C VAL A 71 -2.90 2.66 -0.61
N LYS A 72 -2.51 3.10 -1.82
CA LYS A 72 -3.15 4.22 -2.51
C LYS A 72 -4.53 3.81 -3.00
N LYS A 73 -5.55 4.59 -2.69
CA LYS A 73 -6.90 4.43 -3.21
C LYS A 73 -7.36 5.67 -3.95
N LEU A 74 -8.32 5.49 -4.84
CA LEU A 74 -8.97 6.57 -5.59
C LEU A 74 -10.44 6.62 -5.19
N ALA A 75 -10.85 7.71 -4.54
CA ALA A 75 -12.26 8.02 -4.34
C ALA A 75 -12.78 8.77 -5.56
N ARG A 76 -13.96 8.41 -6.04
CA ARG A 76 -14.65 9.09 -7.15
C ARG A 76 -16.04 9.50 -6.68
N HIS A 77 -16.38 10.76 -6.90
CA HIS A 77 -17.70 11.31 -6.62
C HIS A 77 -18.09 12.27 -7.75
N ASN A 78 -19.06 11.86 -8.56
CA ASN A 78 -19.48 12.56 -9.77
C ASN A 78 -18.28 12.91 -10.69
N ARG A 79 -18.04 14.21 -10.91
CA ARG A 79 -16.96 14.73 -11.75
C ARG A 79 -15.64 14.92 -10.99
N HIS A 80 -15.60 14.59 -9.70
CA HIS A 80 -14.43 14.78 -8.85
C HIS A 80 -13.81 13.44 -8.46
N SER A 81 -12.49 13.41 -8.40
CA SER A 81 -11.74 12.28 -7.89
C SER A 81 -10.59 12.78 -7.03
N HIS A 82 -10.25 12.02 -5.99
CA HIS A 82 -9.06 12.30 -5.19
C HIS A 82 -8.40 11.01 -4.75
N TYR A 83 -7.07 11.03 -4.71
CA TYR A 83 -6.28 9.95 -4.15
C TYR A 83 -6.15 10.12 -2.63
N TYR A 84 -6.13 8.99 -1.93
CA TYR A 84 -5.94 8.95 -0.48
C TYR A 84 -5.20 7.67 -0.08
N TRP A 85 -4.61 7.67 1.11
CA TRP A 85 -3.96 6.50 1.70
C TRP A 85 -4.94 5.73 2.59
N SER A 86 -4.86 4.40 2.56
CA SER A 86 -5.65 3.52 3.42
C SER A 86 -4.78 2.39 3.93
N ALA A 87 -4.73 2.19 5.24
CA ALA A 87 -4.20 0.95 5.80
C ALA A 87 -5.10 -0.23 5.40
N TYR A 88 -4.50 -1.38 5.10
CA TYR A 88 -5.24 -2.62 4.79
C TYR A 88 -4.71 -3.84 5.54
N ARG A 89 -3.47 -3.81 6.05
CA ARG A 89 -2.87 -4.85 6.89
C ARG A 89 -2.03 -4.22 7.99
N ALA A 90 -1.98 -4.88 9.14
CA ALA A 90 -1.03 -4.58 10.20
C ALA A 90 -0.41 -5.86 10.74
N GLU A 91 0.87 -5.80 11.09
CA GLU A 91 1.63 -6.92 11.67
C GLU A 91 2.51 -6.43 12.82
N PRO A 92 2.73 -7.24 13.87
CA PRO A 92 3.81 -6.99 14.82
C PRO A 92 5.14 -6.85 14.06
N ALA A 93 5.96 -5.87 14.43
CA ALA A 93 7.24 -5.58 13.78
C ALA A 93 8.36 -6.57 14.15
#